data_AF-A0A9E1DWX8-F1
#
_entry.id   AF-A0A9E1DWX8-F1
#
_cell.length_a   1.000
_cell.length_b   1.000
_cell.length_c   1.000
_cell.angle_alpha   90.00
_cell.angle_beta   90.00
_cell.angle_gamma   90.00
#
_symmetry.space_group_name_H-M   'P 1'
#
loop_
_entity.id
_entity.type
_entity.pdbx_description
1 polymer ?
#
loop_
_entity_poly.entity_id
_entity_poly.type
_entity_poly.pdbx_seq_one_letter_code
_entity_poly.pdbx_strand_id
1 'polypeptide(L)'
;MGDSRSSTETRGTLGTFSGVFTPSILTILGIILFLRLGYVVGNAGLIRALVIIGLANLISVLTSASLAAVATNLKVKDGGDYYLISRTLGLEFGGAIGIVLFLAQSVSIAFYSIGFGEVLAVLVPFTLKGLPQMIAAAAVLLLP
;
A
#
# COMPACT_ATOMS: atom_id res chain seq x y z
N MET A 1 25.95 45.71 -3.08
CA MET A 1 25.87 45.07 -4.41
C MET A 1 26.66 43.79 -4.33
N GLY A 2 26.11 42.59 -4.22
CA GLY A 2 24.85 42.08 -4.73
C GLY A 2 25.21 40.86 -5.59
N ASP A 3 25.17 39.67 -4.99
CA ASP A 3 24.73 38.44 -5.66
C ASP A 3 24.68 37.27 -4.66
N SER A 4 23.55 37.17 -3.97
CA SER A 4 23.13 35.96 -3.29
C SER A 4 22.70 34.97 -4.36
N ARG A 5 23.53 33.96 -4.63
CA ARG A 5 23.19 32.80 -5.46
C ARG A 5 21.92 32.16 -4.90
N SER A 6 20.77 32.42 -5.51
CA SER A 6 19.57 31.64 -5.27
C SER A 6 19.82 30.26 -5.86
N SER A 7 20.02 29.27 -4.99
CA SER A 7 19.90 27.87 -5.33
C SER A 7 18.50 27.64 -5.92
N THR A 8 18.41 27.55 -7.25
CA THR A 8 17.23 27.06 -7.94
C THR A 8 17.05 25.60 -7.54
N GLU A 9 16.27 25.36 -6.48
CA GLU A 9 15.67 24.06 -6.24
C GLU A 9 14.87 23.70 -7.50
N THR A 10 15.36 22.73 -8.25
CA THR A 10 14.56 22.09 -9.28
C THR A 10 13.47 21.35 -8.53
N ARG A 11 12.27 21.96 -8.41
CA ARG A 11 11.05 21.25 -8.01
C ARG A 11 10.90 20.07 -8.97
N GLY A 12 11.35 18.90 -8.54
CA GLY A 12 11.28 17.69 -9.34
C GLY A 12 9.81 17.35 -9.56
N THR A 13 9.29 17.68 -10.73
CA THR A 13 7.98 17.20 -11.15
C THR A 13 8.09 15.69 -11.34
N LEU A 14 7.38 14.92 -10.51
CA LEU A 14 7.31 13.48 -10.65
C LEU A 14 6.65 13.16 -12.00
N GLY A 15 7.38 12.51 -12.92
CA GLY A 15 6.82 12.08 -14.20
C GLY A 15 5.75 11.00 -14.03
N THR A 16 4.86 10.80 -15.01
CA THR A 16 3.71 9.87 -14.91
C THR A 16 4.10 8.44 -14.50
N PHE A 17 5.23 7.94 -15.03
CA PHE A 17 5.73 6.60 -14.69
C PHE A 17 6.26 6.52 -13.26
N SER A 18 7.17 7.42 -12.87
CA SER A 18 7.80 7.41 -11.54
C SER A 18 6.83 7.84 -10.43
N GLY A 19 5.96 8.81 -10.73
CA GLY A 19 5.07 9.46 -9.78
C GLY A 19 3.73 8.76 -9.56
N VAL A 20 3.20 8.04 -10.55
CA VAL A 20 1.85 7.47 -10.47
C VAL A 20 1.84 5.97 -10.73
N PHE A 21 2.47 5.51 -11.81
CA PHE A 21 2.42 4.10 -12.20
C PHE A 21 3.15 3.18 -11.20
N THR A 22 4.40 3.47 -10.86
CA THR A 22 5.18 2.65 -9.92
C THR A 22 4.52 2.58 -8.54
N PRO A 23 4.09 3.70 -7.92
CA PRO A 23 3.39 3.65 -6.64
C PRO A 23 2.05 2.91 -6.70
N SER A 24 1.30 3.04 -7.80
CA SER A 24 0.01 2.37 -7.97
C SER A 24 0.17 0.85 -8.03
N ILE A 25 1.11 0.35 -8.84
CA ILE A 25 1.39 -1.09 -8.92
C ILE A 25 1.86 -1.62 -7.56
N LEU A 26 2.75 -0.90 -6.87
CA LEU A 26 3.23 -1.30 -5.55
C LEU A 26 2.09 -1.42 -4.53
N THR A 27 1.07 -0.57 -4.64
CA THR A 27 -0.10 -0.61 -3.74
C THR A 27 -1.03 -1.79 -4.06
N ILE A 28 -1.20 -2.12 -5.35
CA ILE A 28 -2.04 -3.23 -5.81
C ILE A 28 -1.37 -4.59 -5.52
N LEU A 29 -0.06 -4.69 -5.74
CA LEU A 29 0.73 -5.88 -5.46
C LEU A 29 0.99 -6.03 -3.96
N GLY A 30 -0.06 -6.38 -3.22
CA GLY A 30 -0.04 -6.56 -1.78
C GLY A 30 0.13 -8.02 -1.32
N ILE A 31 0.09 -8.19 -0.01
CA ILE A 31 0.20 -9.49 0.68
C ILE A 31 -0.85 -10.52 0.23
N ILE A 32 -2.01 -10.07 -0.28
CA ILE A 32 -3.11 -10.96 -0.72
C ILE A 32 -2.67 -11.83 -1.90
N LEU A 33 -1.89 -11.26 -2.81
CA LEU A 33 -1.38 -11.97 -3.98
C LEU A 33 -0.49 -13.14 -3.57
N PHE A 34 0.32 -12.95 -2.54
CA PHE A 34 1.31 -13.95 -2.10
C PHE A 34 0.74 -14.97 -1.11
N LEU A 35 -0.07 -14.54 -0.14
CA LEU A 35 -0.56 -15.40 0.94
C LEU A 35 -1.95 -15.98 0.69
N ARG A 36 -2.83 -15.23 0.01
CA ARG A 36 -4.25 -15.59 -0.09
C ARG A 36 -4.63 -16.17 -1.45
N LEU A 37 -3.97 -15.77 -2.53
CA LEU A 37 -4.30 -16.25 -3.88
C LEU A 37 -4.21 -17.78 -3.99
N GLY A 38 -3.15 -18.39 -3.44
CA GLY A 38 -2.97 -19.85 -3.43
C GLY A 38 -4.08 -20.58 -2.66
N TYR A 39 -4.49 -20.05 -1.51
CA TYR A 39 -5.60 -20.60 -0.73
C TYR A 39 -6.94 -20.50 -1.47
N VAL A 40 -7.21 -19.36 -2.12
CA VAL A 40 -8.44 -19.14 -2.90
C VAL A 40 -8.50 -20.09 -4.10
N VAL A 41 -7.41 -20.24 -4.85
CA VAL A 41 -7.35 -21.17 -5.99
C VAL A 41 -7.47 -22.63 -5.51
N GLY A 42 -6.85 -22.97 -4.38
CA GLY A 42 -6.92 -24.31 -3.78
C GLY A 42 -8.32 -24.71 -3.33
N ASN A 43 -9.07 -23.80 -2.70
CA ASN A 43 -10.42 -24.09 -2.19
C ASN A 43 -11.55 -23.87 -3.21
N ALA A 44 -11.47 -22.81 -4.03
CA ALA A 44 -12.54 -22.48 -4.99
C ALA A 44 -12.34 -23.17 -6.35
N GLY A 45 -11.13 -23.64 -6.65
CA GLY A 45 -10.75 -24.13 -7.97
C GLY A 45 -10.40 -23.00 -8.95
N LEU A 46 -9.63 -23.34 -9.99
CA LEU A 46 -9.05 -22.39 -10.93
C LEU A 46 -10.09 -21.50 -11.63
N ILE A 47 -11.16 -22.10 -12.16
CA ILE A 47 -12.18 -21.38 -12.93
C ILE A 47 -12.92 -20.37 -12.05
N ARG A 48 -13.31 -20.76 -10.83
CA ARG A 48 -14.02 -19.86 -9.91
C ARG A 48 -13.10 -18.74 -9.42
N ALA A 49 -11.83 -19.04 -9.13
CA ALA A 49 -10.85 -18.02 -8.76
C ALA A 49 -10.65 -16.99 -9.89
N LEU A 50 -10.58 -17.43 -11.16
CA LEU A 50 -10.51 -16.53 -12.32
C LEU A 50 -11.75 -15.64 -12.45
N VAL A 51 -12.95 -16.17 -12.21
CA VAL A 51 -14.19 -15.38 -12.21
C VAL A 51 -14.17 -14.31 -11.12
N ILE A 52 -13.74 -14.65 -9.90
CA ILE A 52 -13.63 -13.70 -8.78
C ILE A 52 -12.64 -12.57 -9.14
N ILE A 53 -11.46 -12.92 -9.66
CA ILE A 53 -10.44 -11.94 -10.06
C ILE A 53 -10.95 -11.07 -11.22
N GLY A 54 -11.66 -11.65 -12.18
CA GLY A 54 -12.26 -10.93 -13.31
C GLY A 54 -13.30 -9.91 -12.85
N LEU A 55 -14.21 -10.30 -11.94
CA LEU A 55 -15.21 -9.40 -11.37
C LEU A 55 -14.56 -8.29 -10.53
N ALA A 56 -13.56 -8.62 -9.71
CA ALA A 56 -12.82 -7.62 -8.93
C ALA A 56 -12.11 -6.60 -9.84
N ASN A 57 -11.46 -7.06 -10.91
CA ASN A 57 -10.81 -6.18 -11.89
C ASN A 57 -11.84 -5.30 -12.62
N LEU A 58 -13.02 -5.82 -12.95
CA LEU A 58 -14.08 -5.04 -13.57
C LEU A 58 -14.51 -3.86 -12.67
N ILE A 59 -14.75 -4.11 -11.38
CA ILE A 59 -15.11 -3.06 -10.41
C ILE A 59 -13.98 -2.02 -10.30
N SER A 60 -12.73 -2.46 -10.23
CA SER A 60 -11.57 -1.56 -10.17
C SER A 60 -11.44 -0.68 -11.42
N VAL A 61 -11.64 -1.24 -12.61
CA VAL A 61 -11.60 -0.48 -13.88
C VAL A 61 -12.73 0.53 -13.97
N LEU A 62 -13.95 0.18 -13.56
CA LEU A 62 -15.08 1.11 -13.54
C LEU A 62 -14.84 2.26 -12.54
N THR A 63 -14.27 1.95 -11.39
CA THR A 63 -13.94 2.96 -10.36
C THR A 63 -12.82 3.89 -10.82
N SER A 64 -11.76 3.35 -11.43
CA SER A 64 -10.64 4.15 -11.95
C SER A 64 -11.07 5.02 -13.14
N ALA A 65 -11.94 4.53 -14.02
CA ALA A 65 -12.54 5.32 -15.09
C ALA A 65 -13.37 6.50 -14.55
N SER A 66 -14.15 6.26 -13.49
CA SER A 66 -14.91 7.31 -12.80
C SER A 66 -13.99 8.35 -12.17
N LEU A 67 -12.92 7.91 -11.48
CA LEU A 67 -11.94 8.80 -10.87
C LEU A 67 -11.16 9.61 -11.93
N ALA A 68 -10.83 8.99 -13.07
CA ALA A 68 -10.19 9.66 -14.19
C ALA A 68 -11.08 10.77 -14.77
N ALA A 69 -12.38 10.51 -14.94
CA ALA A 69 -13.33 11.53 -15.41
C ALA A 69 -13.42 12.72 -14.43
N VAL A 70 -13.45 12.45 -13.12
CA VAL A 70 -13.40 13.49 -12.07
C VAL A 70 -12.10 14.30 -12.16
N ALA A 71 -10.96 13.63 -12.33
CA ALA A 71 -9.65 14.27 -12.44
C ALA A 71 -9.51 15.15 -13.70
N THR A 72 -10.06 14.72 -14.84
CA THR A 72 -9.98 15.49 -16.11
C THR A 72 -10.85 16.74 -16.13
N ASN A 73 -11.89 16.82 -15.30
CA ASN A 73 -12.79 17.97 -15.24
C ASN A 73 -12.24 19.12 -14.36
N LEU A 74 -11.07 18.98 -13.75
CA LEU A 74 -10.49 19.96 -12.83
C LEU A 74 -9.15 20.52 -13.29
N LYS A 75 -8.92 21.81 -13.03
CA LYS A 75 -7.55 22.36 -12.91
C LYS A 75 -6.96 21.88 -11.60
N VAL A 76 -6.18 20.81 -11.69
CA VAL A 76 -5.37 20.25 -10.60
C VAL A 76 -4.44 21.34 -10.08
N LYS A 77 -4.73 21.90 -8.90
CA LYS A 77 -3.73 22.66 -8.11
C LYS A 77 -2.91 21.65 -7.29
N ASP A 78 -1.83 22.07 -6.63
CA ASP A 78 -0.95 21.24 -5.78
C ASP A 78 -1.66 20.61 -4.56
N GLY A 79 -2.64 19.73 -4.78
CA GLY A 79 -3.39 19.01 -3.75
C GLY A 79 -3.59 17.55 -4.16
N GLY A 80 -3.63 16.66 -3.17
CA GLY A 80 -3.82 15.22 -3.38
C GLY A 80 -5.28 14.82 -3.64
N ASP A 81 -5.55 13.52 -3.57
CA ASP A 81 -6.83 12.92 -3.97
C ASP A 81 -8.05 13.52 -3.26
N TYR A 82 -7.97 13.76 -1.95
CA TYR A 82 -9.05 14.39 -1.18
C TYR A 82 -9.36 15.82 -1.67
N TYR A 83 -8.32 16.57 -2.05
CA TYR A 83 -8.48 17.93 -2.59
C TYR A 83 -9.19 17.91 -3.94
N LEU A 84 -8.96 16.88 -4.76
CA LEU A 84 -9.64 16.71 -6.04
C LEU A 84 -11.12 16.34 -5.86
N ILE A 85 -11.43 15.44 -4.92
CA ILE A 85 -12.79 14.95 -4.68
C ILE A 85 -13.68 16.03 -4.04
N SER A 86 -13.18 16.71 -3.00
CA SER A 86 -13.96 17.74 -2.28
C SER A 86 -14.32 18.95 -3.16
N ARG A 87 -13.54 19.21 -4.20
CA ARG A 87 -13.76 20.33 -5.13
C ARG A 87 -14.69 19.99 -6.29
N THR A 88 -14.82 18.71 -6.65
CA THR A 88 -15.73 18.25 -7.72
C THR A 88 -17.11 17.91 -7.21
N LEU A 89 -17.20 17.23 -6.07
CA LEU A 89 -18.47 16.72 -5.54
C LEU A 89 -19.08 17.61 -4.45
N GLY A 90 -18.36 18.65 -4.00
CA GLY A 90 -18.78 19.52 -2.90
C GLY A 90 -18.35 19.00 -1.52
N LEU A 91 -18.49 19.87 -0.50
CA LEU A 91 -17.97 19.62 0.85
C LEU A 91 -18.65 18.40 1.52
N GLU A 92 -19.96 18.22 1.28
CA GLU A 92 -20.76 17.14 1.89
C GLU A 92 -20.32 15.76 1.40
N PHE A 93 -20.26 15.57 0.08
CA PHE A 93 -19.81 14.32 -0.54
C PHE A 93 -18.30 14.10 -0.37
N GLY A 94 -17.51 15.17 -0.45
CA GLY A 94 -16.06 15.11 -0.23
C GLY A 94 -15.71 14.64 1.18
N GLY A 95 -16.39 15.16 2.20
CA GLY A 95 -16.19 14.76 3.59
C GLY A 95 -16.58 13.30 3.85
N ALA A 96 -17.75 12.87 3.34
CA ALA A 96 -18.21 11.50 3.49
C ALA A 96 -17.25 10.48 2.84
N ILE A 97 -16.85 10.72 1.58
CA ILE A 97 -15.88 9.87 0.87
C ILE A 97 -14.51 9.91 1.56
N GLY A 98 -14.08 11.08 2.03
CA GLY A 98 -12.80 11.23 2.72
C GLY A 98 -12.70 10.40 4.00
N ILE A 99 -13.75 10.38 4.82
CA ILE A 99 -13.80 9.56 6.05
C ILE A 99 -13.75 8.06 5.69
N VAL A 100 -14.50 7.64 4.68
CA VAL A 100 -14.51 6.24 4.23
C VAL A 100 -13.12 5.83 3.70
N LEU A 101 -12.47 6.65 2.88
CA LEU A 101 -11.13 6.38 2.36
C LEU A 101 -10.07 6.36 3.48
N PHE A 102 -10.18 7.23 4.47
CA PHE A 102 -9.29 7.24 5.64
C PHE A 102 -9.39 5.94 6.46
N LEU A 103 -10.63 5.49 6.72
CA LEU A 103 -10.86 4.22 7.42
C LEU A 103 -10.39 3.02 6.59
N ALA A 104 -10.65 3.02 5.28
CA ALA A 104 -10.18 1.98 4.38
C ALA A 104 -8.65 1.85 4.40
N GLN A 105 -7.93 2.97 4.37
CA GLN A 105 -6.47 2.94 4.47
C GLN A 105 -5.96 2.49 5.83
N SER A 106 -6.63 2.90 6.91
CA SER A 106 -6.29 2.45 8.27
C SER A 106 -6.42 0.92 8.40
N VAL A 107 -7.49 0.34 7.87
CA VAL A 107 -7.71 -1.12 7.84
C VAL A 107 -6.69 -1.81 6.92
N SER A 108 -6.37 -1.21 5.77
CA SER A 108 -5.34 -1.74 4.86
C SER A 108 -3.97 -1.86 5.53
N ILE A 109 -3.53 -0.83 6.25
CA ILE A 109 -2.25 -0.82 7.00
C ILE A 109 -2.25 -1.91 8.08
N ALA A 110 -3.34 -2.04 8.84
CA ALA A 110 -3.50 -3.08 9.85
C ALA A 110 -3.44 -4.49 9.22
N PHE A 111 -4.16 -4.70 8.13
CA PHE A 111 -4.18 -5.97 7.40
C PHE A 111 -2.79 -6.33 6.83
N TYR A 112 -2.07 -5.35 6.26
CA TYR A 112 -0.71 -5.57 5.74
C TYR A 112 0.28 -5.90 6.87
N SER A 113 0.12 -5.26 8.04
CA SER A 113 0.92 -5.55 9.24
C SER A 113 0.69 -6.97 9.77
N ILE A 114 -0.57 -7.43 9.77
CA ILE A 114 -0.92 -8.80 10.19
C ILE A 114 -0.31 -9.83 9.23
N GLY A 115 -0.46 -9.66 7.91
CA GLY A 115 0.11 -10.60 6.95
C GLY A 115 1.65 -10.61 6.95
N PHE A 116 2.27 -9.46 7.19
CA PHE A 116 3.72 -9.41 7.43
C PHE A 116 4.12 -10.17 8.70
N GLY A 117 3.35 -10.02 9.79
CA GLY A 117 3.55 -10.78 11.02
C GLY A 117 3.40 -12.30 10.84
N GLU A 118 2.44 -12.75 10.02
CA GLU A 118 2.25 -14.16 9.68
C GLU A 118 3.48 -14.73 8.94
N VAL A 119 4.01 -14.01 7.95
CA VAL A 119 5.22 -14.41 7.23
C VAL A 119 6.44 -14.43 8.15
N LEU A 120 6.60 -13.40 9.00
CA LEU A 120 7.70 -13.34 9.96
C LEU A 120 7.64 -14.50 10.97
N ALA A 121 6.45 -14.86 11.45
CA ALA A 121 6.30 -15.97 12.39
C ALA A 121 6.70 -17.33 11.77
N VAL A 122 6.46 -17.52 10.47
CA VAL A 122 6.91 -18.70 9.71
C VAL A 122 8.43 -18.64 9.43
N LEU A 123 8.96 -17.47 9.08
CA LEU A 123 10.37 -17.28 8.70
C LEU A 123 11.32 -17.26 9.90
N VAL A 124 10.84 -16.86 11.09
CA VAL A 124 11.58 -16.88 12.35
C VAL A 124 11.07 -18.04 13.21
N PRO A 125 11.33 -19.30 12.85
CA PRO A 125 10.96 -20.43 13.67
C PRO A 125 11.90 -20.44 14.88
N PHE A 126 11.49 -19.83 15.99
CA PHE A 126 11.91 -20.32 17.30
C PHE A 126 13.43 -20.38 17.57
N THR A 127 14.25 -19.62 16.85
CA THR A 127 15.72 -19.53 17.00
C THR A 127 16.14 -18.82 18.30
N LEU A 128 15.26 -18.77 19.31
CA LEU A 128 15.58 -18.29 20.66
C LEU A 128 15.31 -19.34 21.76
N LYS A 129 14.97 -20.59 21.44
CA LYS A 129 15.00 -21.65 22.47
C LYS A 129 16.37 -22.29 22.68
N GLY A 130 17.30 -22.22 21.71
CA GLY A 130 18.65 -22.78 21.83
C GLY A 130 19.78 -21.75 22.02
N LEU A 131 19.62 -20.53 21.49
CA LEU A 131 20.63 -19.48 21.57
C LEU A 131 20.90 -18.94 22.98
N PRO A 132 19.92 -18.69 23.87
CA PRO A 132 20.23 -18.20 25.22
C PRO A 132 21.00 -19.25 26.04
N GLN A 133 20.78 -20.54 25.79
CA GLN A 133 21.49 -21.62 26.51
C GLN A 133 22.92 -21.81 26.00
N MET A 134 23.17 -21.62 24.69
CA MET A 134 24.54 -21.60 24.14
C MET A 134 25.31 -20.33 24.53
N ILE A 135 24.65 -19.17 24.57
CA ILE A 135 25.27 -17.92 25.06
C ILE A 135 25.57 -18.01 26.56
N ALA A 136 24.67 -18.60 27.36
CA ALA A 136 24.90 -18.84 28.79
C ALA A 136 26.02 -19.87 29.04
N ALA A 137 26.06 -20.98 28.28
CA ALA A 137 27.14 -21.96 28.39
C ALA A 137 28.50 -21.38 27.97
N ALA A 138 28.53 -20.60 26.88
CA ALA A 138 29.74 -19.90 26.45
C ALA A 138 30.18 -18.86 27.50
N ALA A 139 29.26 -18.09 28.08
CA ALA A 139 29.57 -17.11 29.13
C ALA A 139 30.09 -17.76 30.42
N VAL A 140 29.55 -18.91 30.84
CA VAL A 140 30.03 -19.66 32.02
C VAL A 140 31.41 -20.29 31.74
N LEU A 141 31.69 -20.71 30.50
CA LEU A 141 32.97 -21.33 30.14
C LEU A 141 34.08 -20.29 29.87
N LEU A 142 33.72 -19.05 29.52
CA LEU A 142 34.62 -17.90 29.33
C LEU A 142 34.86 -17.06 30.60
N LEU A 143 34.35 -17.51 31.75
CA LEU A 143 34.55 -16.85 33.05
C LEU A 143 35.47 -17.71 33.95
N PRO A 144 36.78 -17.79 33.66
CA PRO A 144 37.79 -18.01 34.68
C PRO A 144 38.04 -16.74 35.50
#